data_AF-A0A536BM85-F1
#
_entry.id   AF-A0A536BM85-F1
#
_cell.length_a   1.000
_cell.length_b   1.000
_cell.length_c   1.000
_cell.angle_alpha   90.00
_cell.angle_beta   90.00
_cell.angle_gamma   90.00
#
_symmetry.space_group_name_H-M   'P 1'
#
loop_
_entity.id
_entity.type
_entity.pdbx_description
1 polymer ?
#
loop_
_entity_poly.entity_id
_entity_poly.type
_entity_poly.pdbx_seq_one_letter_code
_entity_poly.pdbx_strand_id
1 'polypeptide(L)'
;DKVQELKKISQQPVSLESPIGEEEDSHLGDFVEDKQAIAPLEAASEAMFRNEVEDILATLRPRERRVVQLRFGLVDDEPRTLEEVGRRMGLTRERIRQIEATALRKLRHPSRSKVLRDYTEDRGEPARMGSRDTEAVS
;
A
#
# COMPACT_ATOMS: atom_id res chain seq x y z
N ASP A 1 -7.25 26.03 -27.42
CA ASP A 1 -7.38 25.26 -26.17
C ASP A 1 -8.73 25.43 -25.49
N LYS A 2 -9.11 26.60 -24.97
CA LYS A 2 -10.42 26.84 -24.29
C LYS A 2 -11.67 26.45 -25.10
N VAL A 3 -11.64 26.59 -26.43
CA VAL A 3 -12.76 26.24 -27.32
C VAL A 3 -12.94 24.71 -27.45
N GLN A 4 -11.86 23.93 -27.37
CA GLN A 4 -11.92 22.46 -27.41
C GLN A 4 -12.45 21.90 -26.08
N GLU A 5 -12.07 22.53 -24.97
CA GLU A 5 -12.54 22.19 -23.63
C GLU A 5 -14.04 22.47 -23.46
N LEU A 6 -14.51 23.64 -23.90
CA LEU A 6 -15.94 23.98 -23.95
C LEU A 6 -16.75 23.00 -24.82
N LYS A 7 -16.19 22.51 -25.93
CA LYS A 7 -16.84 21.49 -26.76
C LYS A 7 -16.93 20.12 -26.08
N LYS A 8 -15.96 19.74 -25.23
CA LYS A 8 -16.00 18.48 -24.47
C LYS A 8 -17.04 18.52 -23.36
N ILE A 9 -17.18 19.67 -22.69
CA ILE A 9 -18.13 19.84 -21.57
C ILE A 9 -19.59 19.82 -22.04
N SER A 10 -19.85 20.29 -23.26
CA SER A 10 -21.21 20.33 -23.84
C SER A 10 -21.68 18.99 -24.44
N GLN A 11 -20.89 17.91 -24.35
CA GLN A 11 -21.32 16.60 -24.82
C GLN A 11 -22.31 15.97 -23.83
N GLN A 12 -23.42 15.44 -24.34
CA GLN A 12 -24.37 14.70 -23.51
C GLN A 12 -23.83 13.30 -23.19
N PRO A 13 -24.01 12.81 -21.95
CA PRO A 13 -23.60 11.46 -21.59
C PRO A 13 -24.38 10.42 -22.40
N VAL A 14 -23.68 9.39 -22.85
CA VAL A 14 -24.27 8.26 -23.58
C VAL A 14 -24.64 7.16 -22.60
N SER A 15 -25.75 6.46 -22.83
CA SER A 15 -26.18 5.35 -21.97
C SER A 15 -25.23 4.15 -22.12
N LEU A 16 -24.87 3.51 -21.00
CA LEU A 16 -24.12 2.26 -21.00
C LEU A 16 -24.94 1.07 -21.54
N GLU A 17 -26.27 1.16 -21.54
CA GLU A 17 -27.16 0.18 -22.15
C GLU A 17 -27.36 0.39 -23.66
N SER A 18 -26.62 1.33 -24.27
CA SER A 18 -26.70 1.51 -25.72
C SER A 18 -26.10 0.28 -26.41
N PRO A 19 -26.81 -0.39 -27.33
CA PRO A 19 -26.26 -1.52 -28.07
C PRO A 19 -25.07 -1.06 -28.92
N ILE A 20 -24.07 -1.92 -29.08
CA ILE A 20 -22.88 -1.63 -29.86
C ILE A 20 -22.60 -2.77 -30.85
N GLY A 21 -22.47 -2.43 -32.14
CA GLY A 21 -22.32 -3.41 -33.22
C GLY A 21 -23.65 -3.96 -33.74
N GLU A 22 -23.58 -5.00 -34.56
CA GLU A 22 -24.75 -5.70 -35.14
C GLU A 22 -25.23 -6.86 -34.25
N GLU A 23 -24.48 -7.19 -33.19
CA GLU A 23 -24.82 -8.25 -32.25
C GLU A 23 -25.72 -7.68 -31.13
N GLU A 24 -26.97 -8.12 -31.07
CA GLU A 24 -28.00 -7.59 -30.17
C GLU A 24 -27.71 -7.78 -28.66
N ASP A 25 -26.71 -8.60 -28.31
CA ASP A 25 -26.37 -8.90 -26.91
C ASP A 25 -25.24 -8.03 -26.34
N SER A 26 -24.57 -7.20 -27.16
CA SER A 26 -23.42 -6.39 -26.72
C SER A 26 -23.82 -4.95 -26.43
N HIS A 27 -23.60 -4.49 -25.19
CA HIS A 27 -23.92 -3.14 -24.74
C HIS A 27 -22.62 -2.33 -24.55
N LEU A 28 -22.71 -1.00 -24.65
CA LEU A 28 -21.57 -0.10 -24.49
C LEU A 28 -20.88 -0.25 -23.13
N GLY A 29 -21.64 -0.60 -22.09
CA GLY A 29 -21.16 -0.90 -20.75
C GLY A 29 -20.25 -2.12 -20.66
N ASP A 30 -20.41 -3.11 -21.54
CA ASP A 30 -19.61 -4.35 -21.53
C ASP A 30 -18.13 -4.10 -21.90
N PHE A 31 -17.84 -2.94 -22.50
CA PHE A 31 -16.50 -2.52 -22.93
C PHE A 31 -15.89 -1.47 -21.99
N VAL A 32 -16.59 -1.06 -20.94
CA VAL A 32 -16.06 -0.12 -19.94
C VAL A 32 -15.32 -0.90 -18.88
N GLU A 33 -13.99 -0.94 -19.01
CA GLU A 33 -13.11 -1.50 -17.98
C GLU A 33 -13.24 -0.72 -16.67
N ASP A 34 -13.47 -1.45 -15.57
CA ASP A 34 -13.36 -0.88 -14.22
C ASP A 34 -11.87 -0.73 -13.86
N LYS A 35 -11.35 0.47 -14.06
CA LYS A 35 -9.96 0.82 -13.72
C LYS A 35 -9.69 0.89 -12.21
N GLN A 36 -10.72 0.78 -11.37
CA GLN A 36 -10.58 0.72 -9.92
C GLN A 36 -10.59 -0.73 -9.40
N ALA A 37 -10.99 -1.70 -10.22
CA ALA A 37 -10.98 -3.10 -9.84
C ALA A 37 -9.53 -3.61 -9.70
N ILE A 38 -9.20 -4.17 -8.54
CA ILE A 38 -7.90 -4.83 -8.32
C ILE A 38 -7.94 -6.17 -9.05
N ALA A 39 -6.93 -6.43 -9.90
CA ALA A 39 -6.84 -7.69 -10.62
C ALA A 39 -6.73 -8.87 -9.62
N PRO A 40 -7.42 -10.00 -9.83
CA PRO A 40 -7.36 -11.14 -8.90
C PRO A 40 -5.93 -11.63 -8.62
N LEU A 41 -5.05 -11.56 -9.62
CA LEU A 41 -3.63 -11.89 -9.48
C LEU A 41 -2.91 -10.94 -8.52
N GLU A 42 -3.14 -9.63 -8.65
CA GLU A 42 -2.54 -8.61 -7.78
C GLU A 42 -3.03 -8.78 -6.34
N ALA A 43 -4.34 -8.99 -6.15
CA ALA A 43 -4.92 -9.23 -4.83
C ALA A 43 -4.34 -10.50 -4.17
N ALA A 44 -4.14 -11.57 -4.94
CA ALA A 44 -3.51 -12.79 -4.45
C ALA A 44 -2.05 -12.56 -4.07
N SER A 45 -1.27 -11.88 -4.91
CA SER A 45 0.13 -11.54 -4.63
C SER A 45 0.27 -10.68 -3.37
N GLU A 46 -0.62 -9.71 -3.17
CA GLU A 46 -0.64 -8.89 -1.96
C GLU A 46 -0.98 -9.70 -0.70
N ALA A 47 -1.94 -10.63 -0.80
CA ALA A 47 -2.28 -11.52 0.31
C ALA A 47 -1.10 -12.44 0.67
N MET A 48 -0.42 -13.02 -0.33
CA MET A 48 0.79 -13.84 -0.12
C MET A 48 1.91 -13.03 0.54
N PHE A 49 2.15 -11.80 0.06
CA PHE A 49 3.14 -10.90 0.66
C PHE A 49 2.84 -10.60 2.13
N ARG A 50 1.57 -10.32 2.47
CA ARG A 50 1.15 -10.06 3.86
C ARG A 50 1.42 -11.25 4.77
N ASN A 51 1.07 -12.46 4.33
CA ASN A 51 1.32 -13.69 5.09
C ASN A 51 2.81 -13.91 5.34
N GLU A 52 3.65 -13.71 4.32
CA GLU A 52 5.10 -13.89 4.44
C GLU A 52 5.72 -12.88 5.42
N VAL A 53 5.26 -11.62 5.37
CA VAL A 53 5.66 -10.61 6.36
C VAL A 53 5.28 -11.04 7.77
N GLU A 54 4.07 -11.56 7.96
CA GLU A 54 3.61 -12.05 9.26
C GLU A 54 4.46 -13.23 9.77
N ASP A 55 4.79 -14.19 8.93
CA ASP A 55 5.65 -15.33 9.28
C ASP A 55 7.06 -14.89 9.70
N ILE A 56 7.64 -13.93 8.98
CA ILE A 56 8.95 -13.38 9.33
C ILE A 56 8.89 -12.62 10.65
N LEU A 57 7.85 -11.82 10.86
CA LEU A 57 7.61 -11.14 12.14
C LEU A 57 7.37 -12.14 13.28
N ALA A 58 6.79 -13.31 13.01
CA ALA A 58 6.62 -14.38 13.99
C ALA A 58 7.96 -14.89 14.53
N THR A 59 9.04 -14.80 13.75
CA THR A 59 10.40 -15.18 14.21
C THR A 59 11.05 -14.19 15.18
N LEU A 60 10.51 -12.98 15.33
CA LEU A 60 10.97 -11.99 16.30
C LEU A 60 10.43 -12.28 17.69
N ARG A 61 11.11 -11.76 18.72
CA ARG A 61 10.58 -11.82 20.09
C ARG A 61 9.27 -11.01 20.17
N PRO A 62 8.31 -11.35 21.05
CA PRO A 62 7.02 -10.65 21.12
C PRO A 62 7.13 -9.12 21.26
N ARG A 63 8.09 -8.64 22.06
CA ARG A 63 8.34 -7.20 22.22
C ARG A 63 8.93 -6.55 20.97
N GLU A 64 9.82 -7.25 20.26
CA GLU A 64 10.41 -6.76 19.01
C GLU A 64 9.34 -6.66 17.92
N ARG A 65 8.55 -7.73 17.77
CA ARG A 65 7.41 -7.78 16.84
C ARG A 65 6.45 -6.61 17.08
N ARG A 66 6.06 -6.39 18.34
CA ARG A 66 5.12 -5.32 18.68
C ARG A 66 5.66 -3.93 18.36
N VAL A 67 6.95 -3.68 18.62
CA VAL A 67 7.59 -2.41 18.25
C VAL A 67 7.56 -2.22 16.73
N VAL A 68 7.94 -3.24 15.96
CA VAL A 68 7.94 -3.15 14.49
C VAL A 68 6.53 -2.94 13.95
N GLN A 69 5.53 -3.71 14.40
CA GLN A 69 4.13 -3.55 13.99
C GLN A 69 3.62 -2.12 14.21
N LEU A 70 3.85 -1.55 15.40
CA LEU A 70 3.40 -0.19 15.71
C LEU A 70 4.19 0.89 14.95
N ARG A 71 5.50 0.70 14.74
CA ARG A 71 6.35 1.68 14.07
C ARG A 71 6.02 1.84 12.59
N PHE A 72 5.68 0.73 11.94
CA PHE A 72 5.45 0.68 10.50
C PHE A 72 3.96 0.52 10.13
N GLY A 73 3.04 0.56 11.10
CA GLY A 73 1.60 0.49 10.84
C GLY A 73 1.16 -0.86 10.25
N LEU A 74 1.85 -1.96 10.55
CA LEU A 74 1.61 -3.27 9.88
C LEU A 74 0.30 -3.97 10.30
N VAL A 75 -0.58 -3.28 11.03
CA VAL A 75 -1.84 -3.83 11.56
C VAL A 75 -3.00 -2.86 11.29
N ASP A 76 -2.75 -1.57 11.48
CA ASP A 76 -3.75 -0.49 11.40
C ASP A 76 -3.42 0.55 10.32
N ASP A 77 -2.42 0.29 9.46
CA ASP A 77 -1.88 1.18 8.42
C ASP A 77 -1.47 2.58 8.94
N GLU A 78 -1.31 2.71 10.26
CA GLU A 78 -0.96 3.97 10.92
C GLU A 78 0.45 3.86 11.54
N PRO A 79 1.50 4.34 10.86
CA PRO A 79 2.85 4.33 11.41
C PRO A 79 2.97 5.30 12.59
N ARG A 80 3.64 4.85 13.66
CA ARG A 80 3.79 5.62 14.90
C ARG A 80 5.24 6.02 15.13
N THR A 81 5.47 7.19 15.70
CA THR A 81 6.80 7.66 16.10
C THR A 81 7.37 6.84 17.25
N LEU A 82 8.70 6.89 17.45
CA LEU A 82 9.37 6.23 18.58
C LEU A 82 8.78 6.66 19.94
N GLU A 83 8.34 7.91 20.04
CA GLU A 83 7.78 8.46 21.27
C GLU A 83 6.37 7.91 21.53
N GLU A 84 5.50 7.88 20.54
CA GLU A 84 4.14 7.31 20.66
C GLU A 84 4.17 5.82 20.99
N VAL A 85 5.08 5.07 20.35
CA VAL A 85 5.31 3.66 20.68
C VAL A 85 5.84 3.51 22.10
N GLY A 86 6.76 4.41 22.51
CA GLY A 86 7.28 4.46 23.88
C GLY A 86 6.17 4.67 24.91
N ARG A 87 5.29 5.65 24.69
CA ARG A 87 4.12 5.91 25.55
C ARG A 87 3.20 4.71 25.65
N ARG A 88 2.86 4.05 24.53
CA ARG A 88 2.00 2.85 24.52
C ARG A 88 2.62 1.65 25.23
N MET A 89 3.95 1.51 25.20
CA MET A 89 4.66 0.36 25.77
C MET A 89 5.23 0.62 27.17
N GLY A 90 5.07 1.83 27.72
CA GLY A 90 5.69 2.23 28.99
C GLY A 90 7.21 2.24 28.94
N LEU A 91 7.79 2.60 27.78
CA LEU A 91 9.24 2.60 27.54
C LEU A 91 9.72 3.98 27.08
N THR A 92 10.99 4.28 27.35
CA THR A 92 11.61 5.49 26.82
C THR A 92 11.78 5.42 25.31
N ARG A 93 11.80 6.58 24.64
CA ARG A 93 12.09 6.70 23.21
C ARG A 93 13.36 5.96 22.81
N GLU A 94 14.44 6.13 23.58
CA GLU A 94 15.73 5.48 23.31
C GLU A 94 15.63 3.95 23.44
N ARG A 95 14.83 3.45 24.39
CA ARG A 95 14.61 2.02 24.52
C ARG A 95 13.87 1.44 23.31
N ILE A 96 12.87 2.15 22.79
CA ILE A 96 12.19 1.74 21.54
C ILE A 96 13.19 1.71 20.37
N ARG A 97 14.04 2.73 20.24
CA ARG A 97 15.08 2.80 19.19
C ARG A 97 16.02 1.60 19.23
N GLN A 98 16.45 1.18 20.42
CA GLN A 98 17.32 0.00 20.60
C GLN A 98 16.63 -1.31 20.19
N ILE A 99 15.35 -1.46 20.56
CA ILE A 99 14.55 -2.64 20.20
C ILE A 99 14.34 -2.69 18.69
N GLU A 100 13.99 -1.57 18.07
CA GLU A 100 13.83 -1.43 16.62
C GLU A 100 15.13 -1.79 15.89
N ALA A 101 16.27 -1.22 16.29
CA ALA A 101 17.57 -1.54 15.70
C ALA A 101 17.90 -3.04 15.80
N THR A 102 17.60 -3.65 16.94
CA THR A 102 17.81 -5.09 17.15
C THR A 102 16.90 -5.93 16.27
N ALA A 103 15.62 -5.58 16.18
CA ALA A 103 14.65 -6.27 15.34
C ALA A 103 15.03 -6.17 13.86
N LEU A 104 15.29 -4.96 13.37
CA LEU A 104 15.69 -4.71 11.97
C LEU A 104 16.99 -5.44 11.62
N ARG A 105 17.95 -5.51 12.55
CA ARG A 105 19.18 -6.31 12.33
C ARG A 105 18.88 -7.80 12.15
N LYS A 106 17.92 -8.36 12.89
CA LYS A 106 17.51 -9.76 12.72
C LYS A 106 16.76 -9.99 11.42
N LEU A 107 15.91 -9.04 11.02
CA LEU A 107 15.15 -9.09 9.77
C LEU A 107 16.06 -8.98 8.53
N ARG A 108 17.13 -8.18 8.62
CA ARG A 108 18.14 -8.05 7.55
C ARG A 108 19.01 -9.30 7.35
N HIS A 109 18.99 -10.26 8.26
CA HIS A 109 19.81 -11.46 8.14
C HIS A 109 19.39 -12.28 6.90
N PRO A 110 20.33 -12.78 6.06
CA PRO A 110 20.01 -13.45 4.80
C PRO A 110 19.01 -14.59 4.91
N SER A 111 19.00 -15.31 6.03
CA SER A 111 18.06 -16.41 6.28
C SER A 111 16.60 -15.97 6.39
N ARG A 112 16.33 -14.69 6.69
CA ARG A 112 14.99 -14.11 6.79
C ARG A 112 14.70 -13.17 5.62
N SER A 113 15.69 -12.38 5.19
CA SER A 113 15.51 -11.43 4.09
C SER A 113 15.40 -12.08 2.72
N LYS A 114 15.81 -13.35 2.55
CA LYS A 114 15.69 -14.05 1.26
C LYS A 114 14.25 -14.10 0.77
N VAL A 115 13.28 -14.38 1.64
CA VAL A 115 11.90 -14.55 1.20
C VAL A 115 11.24 -13.23 0.79
N LEU A 116 11.66 -12.12 1.41
CA LEU A 116 11.16 -10.78 1.03
C LEU A 116 11.83 -10.19 -0.21
N ARG A 117 12.99 -10.72 -0.64
CA ARG A 117 13.71 -10.20 -1.81
C ARG A 117 12.95 -10.45 -3.11
N ASP A 118 12.30 -11.60 -3.20
CA ASP A 118 11.51 -11.97 -4.39
C ASP A 118 10.38 -10.96 -4.64
N TYR A 119 9.83 -10.35 -3.58
CA TYR A 119 8.80 -9.31 -3.67
C TYR A 119 9.33 -7.89 -3.97
N THR A 120 10.63 -7.64 -3.77
CA THR A 120 11.25 -6.35 -4.11
C THR A 120 11.68 -6.25 -5.58
N GLU A 121 11.86 -7.39 -6.25
CA GLU A 121 12.21 -7.44 -7.68
C GLU A 121 10.96 -7.34 -8.57
N ASP A 122 9.81 -7.80 -8.08
CA ASP A 122 8.52 -7.74 -8.78
C ASP A 122 7.84 -6.35 -8.69
N ARG A 123 8.06 -5.61 -7.59
CA ARG A 123 7.59 -4.23 -7.41
C ARG A 123 8.56 -3.23 -8.05
N GLY A 124 8.53 -3.15 -9.38
CA GLY A 124 9.10 -2.02 -10.12
C GLY A 124 8.58 -0.70 -9.56
N GLU A 125 9.50 0.15 -9.10
CA GLU A 125 9.37 1.52 -8.59
C GLU A 125 8.14 1.85 -7.69
N PRO A 126 8.36 2.29 -6.43
CA PRO A 126 7.26 2.86 -5.67
C PRO A 126 6.79 4.13 -6.39
N ALA A 127 5.55 4.08 -6.93
CA ALA A 127 4.81 5.27 -7.32
C ALA A 127 4.93 6.28 -6.19
N ARG A 128 5.55 7.42 -6.49
CA ARG A 128 5.83 8.48 -5.53
C ARG A 128 4.52 8.93 -4.89
N MET A 129 4.26 8.42 -3.69
CA MET A 129 3.13 8.82 -2.88
C MET A 129 3.39 10.27 -2.43
N GLY A 130 2.72 11.19 -3.12
CA GLY A 130 2.34 12.54 -2.71
C GLY A 130 3.34 13.31 -1.85
N SER A 131 4.08 14.22 -2.51
CA SER A 131 4.52 15.47 -1.91
C SER A 131 3.32 16.18 -1.26
N ARG A 132 3.20 16.10 0.07
CA ARG A 132 2.45 17.10 0.83
C ARG A 132 3.38 18.29 1.07
N ASP A 133 3.47 19.12 0.03
CA ASP A 133 3.63 20.54 0.22
C ASP A 133 2.34 21.06 0.86
N THR A 134 2.41 21.49 2.12
CA THR A 134 1.53 22.53 2.68
C THR A 134 2.29 23.16 3.85
N GLU A 135 2.93 24.27 3.52
CA GLU A 135 3.02 25.52 4.27
C GLU A 135 3.46 25.49 5.74
N ALA A 136 4.71 25.93 5.91
CA ALA A 136 5.09 26.77 7.04
C ALA A 136 4.23 28.04 7.04
N VAL A 137 3.45 28.24 8.09
CA VAL A 137 2.99 29.56 8.50
C VAL A 137 3.54 29.82 9.89
N SER A 138 4.54 30.68 9.94
CA SER A 138 4.93 31.52 11.09
C SER A 138 5.53 32.78 10.50
#